data_AF-A0AAE1L138-F1
#
_entry.id   AF-A0AAE1L138-F1
#
_cell.length_a   1.000
_cell.length_b   1.000
_cell.length_c   1.000
_cell.angle_alpha   90.00
_cell.angle_beta   90.00
_cell.angle_gamma   90.00
#
_symmetry.space_group_name_H-M   'P 1'
#
loop_
_entity.id
_entity.type
_entity.pdbx_description
1 polymer ?
#
loop_
_entity_poly.entity_id
_entity_poly.type
_entity_poly.pdbx_seq_one_letter_code
_entity_poly.pdbx_strand_id
1 'polypeptide(L)' 'MCGRVVLEVVVLSLLVACCGGQFQQQVGGAAGGKVKMEVYFSSLCSDSMRFFTRQLYPTWQKLSDIIDLEFITYGKAR' A
#
# COMPACT_ATOMS: atom_id res chain seq x y z
N MET A 1 -46.30 -17.80 -2.96
CA MET A 1 -44.91 -17.91 -3.47
C MET A 1 -44.08 -16.63 -3.28
N CYS A 2 -44.68 -15.45 -3.03
CA CYS A 2 -43.92 -14.22 -2.76
C CYS A 2 -43.16 -14.19 -1.42
N GLY A 3 -43.67 -14.82 -0.34
CA GLY A 3 -43.06 -14.70 1.00
C GLY A 3 -41.70 -15.40 1.16
N ARG A 4 -41.49 -16.55 0.51
CA ARG A 4 -40.21 -17.29 0.58
C ARG A 4 -39.09 -16.57 -0.14
N VAL A 5 -39.37 -15.97 -1.31
CA VAL A 5 -38.37 -15.22 -2.09
C VAL A 5 -37.95 -13.94 -1.35
N VAL A 6 -38.89 -13.25 -0.69
CA VAL A 6 -38.58 -12.05 0.10
C VAL A 6 -37.70 -12.40 1.31
N LEU A 7 -37.95 -13.54 1.98
CA LEU A 7 -37.16 -13.97 3.13
C LEU A 7 -35.72 -14.34 2.73
N GLU A 8 -35.54 -15.07 1.62
CA GLU A 8 -34.21 -15.43 1.10
C GLU A 8 -33.41 -14.18 0.71
N VAL A 9 -34.03 -13.20 0.04
CA VAL A 9 -33.37 -11.94 -0.37
C VAL A 9 -33.00 -11.06 0.83
N VAL A 10 -33.84 -11.04 1.87
CA VAL A 10 -33.53 -10.32 3.13
C VAL A 10 -32.39 -11.00 3.90
N VAL A 11 -32.35 -12.33 3.95
CA VAL A 11 -31.25 -13.06 4.61
C VAL A 11 -29.94 -12.86 3.84
N LEU A 12 -29.96 -12.92 2.50
CA LEU A 12 -28.77 -12.69 1.69
C LEU A 12 -28.22 -11.26 1.87
N SER A 13 -29.10 -10.26 1.91
CA SER A 13 -28.70 -8.86 2.11
C SER A 13 -28.17 -8.59 3.52
N LEU A 14 -28.72 -9.24 4.55
CA LEU A 14 -28.17 -9.19 5.91
C LEU A 14 -26.79 -9.88 6.01
N LEU A 15 -26.58 -10.99 5.32
CA LEU A 15 -25.27 -11.67 5.26
C LEU A 15 -24.23 -10.82 4.52
N VAL A 16 -24.62 -10.17 3.42
CA VAL A 16 -23.75 -9.22 2.69
C VAL A 16 -23.47 -7.97 3.53
N ALA A 17 -24.41 -7.50 4.35
CA ALA A 17 -24.16 -6.39 5.28
C ALA A 17 -23.18 -6.78 6.40
N CYS A 18 -23.25 -8.01 6.92
CA CYS A 18 -22.33 -8.51 7.94
C CYS A 18 -20.94 -8.86 7.38
N CYS A 19 -20.83 -9.32 6.13
CA CYS A 19 -19.55 -9.62 5.47
C CYS A 19 -18.96 -8.42 4.70
N GLY A 20 -19.78 -7.43 4.35
CA GLY A 20 -19.38 -6.20 3.65
C GLY A 20 -18.62 -5.22 4.53
N GLY A 21 -18.61 -5.42 5.85
CA GLY A 21 -17.87 -4.60 6.82
C GLY A 21 -16.35 -4.80 6.83
N GLN A 22 -15.78 -5.70 6.02
CA GLN A 22 -14.32 -5.95 6.00
C GLN A 22 -13.63 -5.71 4.66
N PHE A 23 -14.33 -5.19 3.64
CA PHE A 23 -13.69 -4.69 2.42
C PHE A 23 -13.70 -3.14 2.38
N GLN A 24 -13.52 -2.50 3.53
CA GLN A 24 -12.96 -1.15 3.55
C GLN A 24 -11.46 -1.29 3.78
N GLN A 25 -10.77 -1.29 2.64
CA GLN A 25 -9.36 -0.98 2.45
C GLN A 25 -8.83 -0.11 3.59
N GLN A 26 -7.89 -0.64 4.37
CA GLN A 26 -7.04 0.15 5.27
C GLN A 26 -6.18 1.10 4.43
N VAL A 27 -6.77 2.14 3.84
CA VAL A 27 -6.00 3.29 3.38
C VAL A 27 -5.98 4.28 4.54
N GLY A 28 -5.17 3.95 5.55
CA GLY A 28 -4.78 4.88 6.60
C GLY A 28 -3.83 5.93 6.04
N GLY A 29 -4.29 6.73 5.08
CA GLY A 29 -3.57 7.90 4.58
C GLY A 29 -3.93 9.09 5.47
N ALA A 30 -3.09 9.38 6.47
CA ALA A 30 -3.24 10.59 7.27
C ALA A 30 -3.25 11.82 6.36
N ALA A 31 -4.28 12.66 6.50
CA ALA A 31 -4.56 13.83 5.66
C ALA A 31 -3.61 15.02 5.94
N GLY A 32 -2.31 14.75 6.06
CA GLY A 32 -1.27 15.75 6.32
C GLY A 32 0.10 15.17 6.69
N GLY A 33 0.29 13.84 6.62
CA GLY A 33 1.57 13.20 6.92
C GLY A 33 2.41 12.97 5.66
N LYS A 34 3.74 13.08 5.78
CA LYS A 34 4.66 12.59 4.75
C LYS A 34 4.42 11.11 4.49
N VAL A 35 4.53 10.70 3.23
CA VAL A 35 4.52 9.29 2.82
C VAL A 35 5.80 8.64 3.31
N LYS A 36 5.67 7.70 4.24
CA LYS A 36 6.81 6.91 4.72
C LYS A 36 7.22 5.89 3.65
N MET A 37 8.50 5.91 3.29
CA MET A 37 9.10 5.03 2.28
C MET A 37 10.40 4.43 2.82
N GLU A 38 10.48 3.10 2.84
CA GLU A 38 11.69 2.38 3.23
C GLU A 38 12.32 1.72 1.99
N VAL A 39 13.59 2.02 1.72
CA VAL A 39 14.33 1.50 0.57
C VAL A 39 15.40 0.53 1.04
N TYR A 40 15.17 -0.74 0.74
CA TYR A 40 16.11 -1.82 0.98
C TYR A 40 17.05 -1.97 -0.22
N PHE A 41 18.35 -1.80 -0.01
CA PHE A 41 19.31 -1.82 -1.11
C PHE A 41 20.64 -2.49 -0.72
N SER A 42 21.39 -2.94 -1.72
CA SER A 42 22.76 -3.43 -1.54
C SER A 42 23.71 -2.59 -2.41
N SER A 43 24.79 -2.10 -1.82
CA SER A 43 25.80 -1.28 -2.53
C SER A 43 26.55 -2.05 -3.62
N LEU A 44 26.62 -3.38 -3.51
CA LEU A 44 27.31 -4.26 -4.46
C LEU A 44 26.45 -4.58 -5.70
N CYS A 45 25.14 -4.32 -5.66
CA CYS A 45 24.23 -4.64 -6.75
C CYS A 45 24.11 -3.47 -7.74
N SER A 46 24.40 -3.73 -9.02
CA SER A 46 24.28 -2.73 -10.09
C SER A 46 22.85 -2.20 -10.28
N ASP A 47 21.84 -3.05 -10.08
CA ASP A 47 20.44 -2.64 -10.23
C ASP A 47 19.99 -1.72 -9.10
N SER A 48 20.46 -1.94 -7.87
CA SER A 48 20.24 -1.00 -6.77
C SER A 48 20.84 0.37 -7.10
N MET A 49 22.09 0.42 -7.58
CA MET A 49 22.71 1.69 -8.00
C MET A 49 21.95 2.38 -9.14
N ARG A 50 21.45 1.59 -10.10
CA ARG A 50 20.65 2.09 -11.22
C ARG A 50 19.30 2.64 -10.78
N PHE A 51 18.64 1.99 -9.82
CA PHE A 51 17.40 2.49 -9.21
C PHE A 51 17.62 3.84 -8.52
N PHE A 52 18.67 3.96 -7.71
CA PHE A 52 19.02 5.21 -7.04
C PHE A 52 19.19 6.37 -8.02
N THR A 53 20.02 6.16 -9.04
CA THR A 53 20.41 7.23 -9.98
C THR A 53 19.31 7.59 -10.96
N ARG A 54 18.55 6.61 -11.47
CA ARG A 54 17.59 6.83 -12.56
C ARG A 54 16.15 7.02 -12.12
N GLN A 55 15.80 6.59 -10.91
CA GLN A 55 14.42 6.60 -10.43
C GLN A 55 14.28 7.34 -9.11
N LEU A 56 14.98 6.90 -8.07
CA LEU A 56 14.75 7.41 -6.72
C LEU A 56 15.22 8.86 -6.56
N TYR A 57 16.47 9.17 -6.90
CA TYR A 57 17.02 10.50 -6.77
C TYR A 57 16.24 11.57 -7.55
N PRO A 58 15.92 11.41 -8.85
CA PRO A 58 15.14 12.41 -9.58
C PRO A 58 13.70 12.56 -9.07
N THR A 59 13.13 11.50 -8.47
CA THR A 59 11.80 11.57 -7.83
C THR A 59 11.86 12.31 -6.51
N TRP A 60 12.87 12.00 -5.68
CA TRP A 60 13.10 12.64 -4.39
C TRP A 60 13.34 14.14 -4.54
N GLN A 61 14.10 14.57 -5.56
CA GLN A 61 14.31 16.00 -5.85
C GLN A 61 13.01 16.78 -6.08
N LYS A 62 11.93 16.11 -6.50
CA LYS A 62 10.63 16.75 -6.80
C LYS A 62 9.63 16.62 -5.65
N LEU A 63 9.76 15.59 -4.81
CA LEU A 63 8.73 15.17 -3.84
C LEU A 63 9.28 15.02 -2.41
N SER A 64 10.50 15.49 -2.11
CA SER A 64 11.12 15.37 -0.77
C SER A 64 10.32 16.06 0.34
N ASP A 65 9.49 17.03 -0.02
CA ASP A 65 8.57 17.73 0.87
C ASP A 65 7.45 16.81 1.38
N ILE A 66 7.02 15.83 0.59
CA ILE A 66 5.94 14.91 0.93
C ILE A 66 6.39 13.48 1.24
N ILE A 67 7.68 13.14 1.11
CA ILE A 67 8.21 11.81 1.41
C ILE A 67 9.08 11.86 2.68
N ASP A 68 8.94 10.84 3.52
CA ASP A 68 9.85 10.51 4.62
C ASP A 68 10.59 9.23 4.26
N LEU A 69 11.89 9.33 3.93
CA LEU A 69 12.66 8.28 3.29
C LEU A 69 13.71 7.70 4.24
N GLU A 70 13.66 6.37 4.40
CA GLU A 70 14.61 5.61 5.21
C GLU A 70 15.36 4.60 4.33
N PHE A 71 16.68 4.51 4.52
CA PHE A 71 17.56 3.63 3.75
C PHE A 71 18.03 2.46 4.60
N ILE A 72 17.74 1.23 4.14
CA ILE A 72 18.08 0.01 4.86
C ILE A 72 19.05 -0.81 4.02
N THR A 73 20.29 -0.91 4.48
CA THR A 73 21.33 -1.67 3.78
C THR A 73 21.17 -3.17 3.99
N TYR A 74 21.04 -3.92 2.91
CA TYR A 74 20.94 -5.38 2.94
C TYR A 74 22.31 -6.03 2.68
N GLY A 75 22.78 -6.80 3.67
CA GLY A 75 24.12 -7.40 3.71
C GLY A 75 24.21 -8.86 3.25
N LYS A 76 23.36 -9.32 2.33
CA LYS A 76 23.43 -10.68 1.76
C LYS A 76 23.37 -10.63 0.23
N ALA A 77 24.49 -10.34 -0.40
CA ALA A 77 24.69 -10.71 -1.80
C ALA A 77 25.44 -12.04 -1.79
N ARG A 78 24.73 -13.14 -2.09
CA ARG A 78 25.35 -14.42 -2.46
C ARG A 78 25.68 -14.38 -3.95
#